data_AF-A0A950B5V3-F1
#
_entry.id   AF-A0A950B5V3-F1
#
_cell.length_a   1.000
_cell.length_b   1.000
_cell.length_c   1.000
_cell.angle_alpha   90.00
_cell.angle_beta   90.00
_cell.angle_gamma   90.00
#
_symmetry.space_group_name_H-M   'P 1'
#
loop_
_entity.id
_entity.type
_entity.pdbx_description
1 polymer ?
#
loop_
_entity_poly.entity_id
_entity_poly.type
_entity_poly.pdbx_seq_one_letter_code
_entity_poly.pdbx_strand_id
1 'polypeptide(L)'
;MALPFNSVWARIAADGRCCALWAALTLLLLPQMAEAIPLFARQTGQNCMACHAGGQFPELTAHGRLFKLTGYTMGERTVPLSVMGVVSNSRVANRSKSDDPAADFQRNGKTIFATGSLFLGGKITDNLGALAQITYDPYATQGPDGRFHGHSHADNMDVRYADRFISPSRDLIVGVSFNNNPSVSDPWNTAAAWMQYVPVPTPTSSR
;
A
#
# COMPACT_ATOMS: atom_id res chain seq x y z
N MET A 1 4.01 -33.55 55.40
CA MET A 1 3.31 -32.62 54.50
C MET A 1 4.02 -32.67 53.16
N ALA A 2 3.47 -33.40 52.18
CA ALA A 2 3.99 -33.51 50.82
C ALA A 2 2.79 -33.46 49.87
N LEU A 3 2.75 -32.48 48.97
CA LEU A 3 1.70 -32.33 47.96
C LEU A 3 2.10 -33.07 46.68
N PRO A 4 1.18 -33.77 46.00
CA PRO A 4 1.50 -34.54 44.80
C PRO A 4 1.49 -33.64 43.55
N PHE A 5 2.66 -33.17 43.15
CA PHE A 5 2.93 -32.71 41.78
C PHE A 5 3.14 -33.95 40.91
N ASN A 6 2.15 -34.43 40.12
CA ASN A 6 2.44 -35.22 38.90
C ASN A 6 1.24 -35.70 38.04
N SER A 7 -0.02 -35.50 38.41
CA SER A 7 -1.14 -36.16 37.68
C SER A 7 -1.71 -35.39 36.49
N VAL A 8 -1.40 -34.10 36.33
CA VAL A 8 -1.98 -33.25 35.27
C VAL A 8 -1.21 -33.38 33.96
N TRP A 9 0.12 -33.43 34.01
CA TRP A 9 0.97 -33.46 32.82
C TRP A 9 0.94 -34.82 32.09
N ALA A 10 0.75 -35.92 32.81
CA ALA A 10 0.70 -37.27 32.23
C ALA A 10 -0.56 -37.52 31.38
N ARG A 11 -1.68 -36.84 31.67
CA ARG A 11 -2.94 -37.00 30.92
C ARG A 11 -2.95 -36.22 29.61
N ILE A 12 -2.24 -35.09 29.55
CA ILE A 12 -2.14 -34.26 28.35
C ILE A 12 -1.33 -34.97 27.24
N ALA A 13 -0.37 -35.82 27.61
CA ALA A 13 0.45 -36.58 26.67
C ALA A 13 -0.23 -37.84 26.08
N ALA A 14 -1.32 -38.33 26.69
CA ALA A 14 -1.94 -39.61 26.31
C ALA A 14 -3.11 -39.47 25.29
N ASP A 15 -3.68 -38.28 25.15
CA ASP A 15 -4.75 -38.03 24.18
C ASP A 15 -4.15 -37.63 22.83
N GLY A 16 -4.03 -38.59 21.90
CA GLY A 16 -3.55 -38.34 20.53
C GLY A 16 -4.34 -37.25 19.77
N ARG A 17 -5.57 -36.94 20.25
CA ARG A 17 -6.39 -35.82 19.79
C ARG A 17 -5.80 -34.45 20.16
N CYS A 18 -5.16 -34.33 21.32
CA CYS A 18 -4.49 -33.11 21.77
C CYS A 18 -3.24 -32.86 20.92
N CYS A 19 -2.44 -33.90 20.68
CA CYS A 19 -1.27 -33.83 19.80
C CYS A 19 -1.66 -33.48 18.34
N ALA A 20 -2.73 -34.05 17.81
CA ALA A 20 -3.22 -33.74 16.46
C ALA A 20 -3.74 -32.30 16.33
N LEU A 21 -4.44 -31.78 17.35
CA LEU A 21 -4.88 -30.39 17.40
C LEU A 21 -3.71 -29.40 17.46
N TRP A 22 -2.70 -29.70 18.28
CA TRP A 22 -1.48 -28.89 18.34
C TRP A 22 -0.69 -28.92 17.03
N ALA A 23 -0.59 -30.09 16.37
CA ALA A 23 0.05 -30.23 15.07
C ALA A 23 -0.70 -29.50 13.94
N ALA A 24 -2.04 -29.52 13.95
CA ALA A 24 -2.86 -28.77 13.00
C ALA A 24 -2.75 -27.26 13.22
N LEU A 25 -2.73 -26.82 14.48
CA LEU A 25 -2.55 -25.42 14.84
C LEU A 25 -1.15 -24.91 14.45
N THR A 26 -0.09 -25.70 14.67
CA THR A 26 1.26 -25.32 14.21
C THR A 26 1.38 -25.29 12.69
N LEU A 27 0.71 -26.20 11.96
CA LEU A 27 0.66 -26.12 10.49
C LEU A 27 -0.05 -24.85 9.98
N LEU A 28 -1.12 -24.41 10.68
CA LEU A 28 -1.83 -23.16 10.37
C LEU A 28 -1.02 -21.89 10.71
N LEU A 29 -0.03 -22.02 11.60
CA LEU A 29 0.88 -20.95 12.03
C LEU A 29 2.19 -20.91 11.24
N LEU A 30 2.40 -21.83 10.31
CA LEU A 30 3.57 -21.76 9.43
C LEU A 30 3.46 -20.49 8.59
N PRO A 31 4.51 -19.65 8.54
CA PRO A 31 4.49 -18.42 7.77
C PRO A 31 4.35 -18.79 6.29
N GLN A 32 3.17 -18.55 5.72
CA GLN A 32 3.00 -18.56 4.28
C GLN A 32 3.76 -17.35 3.71
N MET A 33 4.39 -17.51 2.54
CA MET A 33 4.99 -16.36 1.84
C MET A 33 3.89 -15.31 1.64
N ALA A 34 4.04 -14.17 2.29
CA ALA A 34 3.11 -13.06 2.13
C ALA A 34 3.30 -12.46 0.73
N GLU A 35 2.40 -12.76 -0.21
CA GLU A 35 2.39 -12.15 -1.54
C GLU A 35 1.97 -10.66 -1.52
N ALA A 36 1.47 -10.17 -0.39
CA ALA A 36 1.05 -8.79 -0.18
C ALA A 36 2.22 -7.80 0.01
N ILE A 37 3.42 -8.13 -0.47
CA ILE A 37 4.57 -7.22 -0.44
C ILE A 37 4.45 -6.24 -1.61
N PRO A 38 4.71 -4.94 -1.43
CA PRO A 38 4.70 -3.96 -2.52
C PRO A 38 5.61 -4.36 -3.69
N LEU A 39 5.21 -4.01 -4.91
CA LEU A 39 5.89 -4.46 -6.13
C LEU A 39 7.41 -4.18 -6.16
N PHE A 40 7.83 -2.99 -5.73
CA PHE A 40 9.25 -2.63 -5.71
C PHE A 40 10.03 -3.24 -4.55
N ALA A 41 9.38 -3.58 -3.44
CA ALA A 41 10.02 -4.32 -2.35
C ALA A 41 10.34 -5.76 -2.79
N ARG A 42 9.47 -6.41 -3.58
CA ARG A 42 9.78 -7.71 -4.19
C ARG A 42 10.92 -7.62 -5.20
N GLN A 43 10.93 -6.59 -6.04
CA GLN A 43 11.97 -6.40 -7.05
C GLN A 43 13.35 -6.13 -6.43
N THR A 44 13.42 -5.31 -5.38
CA THR A 44 14.71 -4.88 -4.80
C THR A 44 15.16 -5.74 -3.61
N GLY A 45 14.24 -6.50 -3.00
CA GLY A 45 14.47 -7.19 -1.73
C GLY A 45 14.60 -6.25 -0.52
N GLN A 46 14.35 -4.94 -0.70
CA GLN A 46 14.51 -3.94 0.36
C GLN A 46 13.22 -3.77 1.17
N ASN A 47 13.38 -3.42 2.46
CA ASN A 47 12.24 -3.09 3.30
C ASN A 47 11.66 -1.70 2.95
N CYS A 48 10.44 -1.42 3.42
CA CYS A 48 9.75 -0.17 3.12
C CYS A 48 10.55 1.08 3.52
N MET A 49 11.26 1.02 4.65
CA MET A 49 12.03 2.16 5.19
C MET A 49 13.30 2.46 4.38
N ALA A 50 13.79 1.50 3.60
CA ALA A 50 14.90 1.74 2.70
C ALA A 50 14.51 2.76 1.62
N CYS A 51 13.28 2.68 1.10
CA CYS A 51 12.79 3.59 0.07
C CYS A 51 12.01 4.78 0.62
N HIS A 52 11.19 4.57 1.67
CA HIS A 52 10.28 5.57 2.21
C HIS A 52 10.70 6.08 3.59
N ALA A 53 10.77 7.40 3.75
CA ALA A 53 11.15 8.03 5.01
C ALA A 53 10.16 7.66 6.13
N GLY A 54 10.68 7.15 7.25
CA GLY A 54 9.84 6.66 8.35
C GLY A 54 8.95 5.45 8.01
N GLY A 55 9.17 4.81 6.86
CA GLY A 55 8.32 3.74 6.35
C GLY A 55 6.95 4.23 5.84
N GLN A 56 6.75 5.55 5.79
CA GLN A 56 5.51 6.17 5.35
C GLN A 56 5.63 6.54 3.88
N PHE A 57 4.85 5.87 3.05
CA PHE A 57 4.58 6.35 1.70
C PHE A 57 3.87 7.72 1.78
N PRO A 58 4.19 8.72 0.93
CA PRO A 58 5.01 8.67 -0.28
C PRO A 58 6.46 9.16 -0.16
N GLU A 59 6.85 9.79 0.96
CA GLU A 59 8.14 10.49 1.08
C GLU A 59 9.34 9.56 0.86
N LEU A 60 10.30 9.97 0.01
CA LEU A 60 11.42 9.13 -0.39
C LEU A 60 12.70 9.45 0.40
N THR A 61 13.42 8.40 0.82
CA THR A 61 14.80 8.51 1.28
C THR A 61 15.74 8.83 0.12
N ALA A 62 17.02 9.10 0.40
CA ALA A 62 18.04 9.22 -0.66
C ALA A 62 18.11 7.98 -1.56
N HIS A 63 17.94 6.77 -1.00
CA HIS A 63 17.91 5.53 -1.78
C HIS A 63 16.65 5.43 -2.65
N GLY A 64 15.46 5.76 -2.11
CA GLY A 64 14.22 5.79 -2.87
C GLY A 64 14.25 6.81 -4.02
N ARG A 65 14.86 7.96 -3.79
CA ARG A 65 15.08 8.98 -4.83
C ARG A 65 15.99 8.46 -5.94
N LEU A 66 17.10 7.82 -5.57
CA LEU A 66 18.01 7.21 -6.53
C LEU A 66 17.29 6.14 -7.37
N PHE A 67 16.49 5.28 -6.73
CA PHE A 67 15.70 4.25 -7.42
C PHE A 67 14.78 4.83 -8.48
N LYS A 68 14.05 5.90 -8.13
CA LYS A 68 13.18 6.62 -9.06
C LYS A 68 13.98 7.31 -10.17
N LEU A 69 15.08 7.98 -9.83
CA LEU A 69 15.93 8.66 -10.81
C LEU A 69 16.58 7.69 -11.81
N THR A 70 16.98 6.50 -11.37
CA THR A 70 17.53 5.45 -12.24
C THR A 70 16.45 4.57 -12.89
N GLY A 71 15.24 5.09 -13.10
CA GLY A 71 14.25 4.43 -13.96
C GLY A 71 13.52 3.25 -13.33
N TYR A 72 13.49 3.11 -12.00
CA TYR A 72 12.88 1.97 -11.32
C TYR A 72 13.50 0.61 -11.68
N THR A 73 14.79 0.57 -12.04
CA THR A 73 15.44 -0.64 -12.58
C THR A 73 16.38 -1.37 -11.61
N MET A 74 16.58 -0.87 -10.39
CA MET A 74 17.40 -1.59 -9.41
C MET A 74 16.72 -2.91 -9.00
N GLY A 75 17.50 -3.99 -8.90
CA GLY A 75 17.00 -5.31 -8.56
C GLY A 75 16.59 -6.15 -9.77
N GLU A 76 15.73 -7.14 -9.52
CA GLU A 76 15.35 -8.16 -10.50
C GLU A 76 13.93 -7.94 -11.03
N ARG A 77 13.68 -8.44 -12.25
CA ARG A 77 12.34 -8.42 -12.81
C ARG A 77 11.45 -9.43 -12.07
N THR A 78 10.34 -8.96 -11.50
CA THR A 78 9.40 -9.80 -10.73
C THR A 78 7.96 -9.62 -11.22
N VAL A 79 7.00 -10.24 -10.54
CA VAL A 79 5.57 -10.03 -10.81
C VAL A 79 5.25 -8.54 -10.65
N PRO A 80 4.78 -7.85 -11.70
CA PRO A 80 4.70 -6.39 -11.72
C PRO A 80 3.38 -5.87 -11.16
N LEU A 81 2.82 -6.52 -10.12
CA LEU A 81 1.46 -6.26 -9.64
C LEU A 81 1.38 -6.19 -8.11
N SER A 82 0.74 -5.15 -7.56
CA SER A 82 0.31 -5.14 -6.16
C SER A 82 -1.03 -4.44 -6.00
N VAL A 83 -1.74 -4.76 -4.92
CA VAL A 83 -3.04 -4.16 -4.60
C VAL A 83 -3.00 -3.52 -3.21
N MET A 84 -3.72 -2.42 -3.05
CA MET A 84 -3.99 -1.77 -1.77
C MET A 84 -5.49 -1.63 -1.61
N GLY A 85 -6.00 -1.84 -0.41
CA GLY A 85 -7.40 -1.61 -0.08
C GLY A 85 -7.51 -0.90 1.26
N VAL A 86 -8.41 0.06 1.37
CA VAL A 86 -8.68 0.81 2.60
C VAL A 86 -10.10 0.50 3.06
N VAL A 87 -10.21 0.01 4.29
CA VAL A 87 -11.48 -0.17 5.00
C VAL A 87 -11.56 0.86 6.10
N SER A 88 -12.69 1.54 6.21
CA SER A 88 -12.91 2.60 7.20
C SER A 88 -14.16 2.36 8.02
N ASN A 89 -14.09 2.73 9.30
CA ASN A 89 -15.24 2.89 10.19
C ASN A 89 -15.02 4.18 10.97
N SER A 90 -15.93 5.15 10.79
CA SER A 90 -15.84 6.44 11.48
C SER A 90 -17.20 6.85 12.01
N ARG A 91 -17.22 7.43 13.20
CA ARG A 91 -18.45 7.85 13.90
C ARG A 91 -18.28 9.26 14.48
N VAL A 92 -19.17 10.14 14.07
CA VAL A 92 -19.38 11.46 14.66
C VAL A 92 -20.47 11.36 15.72
N ALA A 93 -20.13 11.75 16.94
CA ALA A 93 -20.99 11.62 18.11
C ALA A 93 -22.12 12.67 18.15
N ASN A 94 -21.85 13.89 17.66
CA ASN A 94 -22.82 14.98 17.63
C ASN A 94 -22.92 15.55 16.21
N ARG A 95 -24.12 15.50 15.63
CA ARG A 95 -24.42 15.95 14.27
C ARG A 95 -25.30 17.20 14.23
N SER A 96 -25.62 17.80 15.38
CA SER A 96 -26.55 18.93 15.47
C SER A 96 -26.05 20.23 14.83
N LYS A 97 -24.80 20.24 14.35
CA LYS A 97 -24.18 21.36 13.64
C LYS A 97 -24.25 21.25 12.11
N SER A 98 -24.79 20.15 11.59
CA SER A 98 -25.08 20.00 10.16
C SER A 98 -26.51 20.44 9.89
N ASP A 99 -26.68 21.21 8.81
CA ASP A 99 -27.99 21.66 8.35
C ASP A 99 -28.83 20.51 7.78
N ASP A 100 -28.17 19.46 7.25
CA ASP A 100 -28.80 18.20 6.82
C ASP A 100 -27.97 16.99 7.27
N PRO A 101 -28.18 16.50 8.51
CA PRO A 101 -27.42 15.37 9.03
C PRO A 101 -27.66 14.05 8.27
N ALA A 102 -28.80 13.92 7.57
CA ALA A 102 -29.08 12.72 6.80
C ALA A 102 -28.23 12.68 5.52
N ALA A 103 -28.04 13.82 4.86
CA ALA A 103 -27.17 13.95 3.70
C ALA A 103 -25.67 13.99 4.08
N ASP A 104 -25.30 14.65 5.17
CA ASP A 104 -23.89 14.87 5.54
C ASP A 104 -23.26 13.69 6.30
N PHE A 105 -24.03 12.67 6.73
CA PHE A 105 -23.53 11.54 7.54
C PHE A 105 -24.05 10.16 7.10
N GLN A 106 -24.28 9.96 5.81
CA GLN A 106 -24.91 8.76 5.23
C GLN A 106 -24.23 7.42 5.60
N ARG A 107 -22.91 7.45 5.87
CA ARG A 107 -22.07 6.29 6.22
C ARG A 107 -21.61 6.27 7.68
N ASN A 108 -22.11 7.17 8.52
CA ASN A 108 -21.64 7.30 9.88
C ASN A 108 -21.85 6.01 10.71
N GLY A 109 -20.77 5.50 11.29
CA GLY A 109 -20.76 4.31 12.13
C GLY A 109 -20.88 3.00 11.36
N LYS A 110 -20.85 3.05 10.01
CA LYS A 110 -20.83 1.87 9.15
C LYS A 110 -19.39 1.57 8.75
N THR A 111 -19.06 0.28 8.69
CA THR A 111 -17.82 -0.16 8.05
C THR A 111 -18.01 -0.10 6.54
N ILE A 112 -17.09 0.57 5.86
CA ILE A 112 -17.11 0.75 4.41
C ILE A 112 -15.78 0.34 3.79
N PHE A 113 -15.82 -0.12 2.55
CA PHE A 113 -14.65 -0.16 1.69
C PHE A 113 -14.49 1.23 1.09
N ALA A 114 -13.46 1.96 1.53
CA ALA A 114 -13.28 3.37 1.18
C ALA A 114 -12.65 3.53 -0.21
N THR A 115 -11.62 2.74 -0.51
CA THR A 115 -10.96 2.78 -1.83
C THR A 115 -10.10 1.54 -2.04
N GLY A 116 -9.80 1.23 -3.31
CA GLY A 116 -8.81 0.22 -3.69
C GLY A 116 -7.91 0.71 -4.81
N SER A 117 -6.62 0.44 -4.70
CA SER A 117 -5.63 0.82 -5.71
C SER A 117 -4.93 -0.41 -6.27
N LEU A 118 -4.80 -0.45 -7.59
CA LEU A 118 -3.99 -1.38 -8.34
C LEU A 118 -2.68 -0.69 -8.72
N PHE A 119 -1.57 -1.33 -8.44
CA PHE A 119 -0.25 -0.87 -8.85
C PHE A 119 0.35 -1.85 -9.84
N LEU A 120 0.80 -1.31 -10.98
CA LEU A 120 1.51 -2.01 -12.02
C LEU A 120 2.87 -1.38 -12.18
N GLY A 121 3.94 -2.16 -12.30
CA GLY A 121 5.26 -1.56 -12.49
C GLY A 121 6.42 -2.48 -12.20
N GLY A 122 7.62 -1.90 -12.26
CA GLY A 122 8.87 -2.62 -12.07
C GLY A 122 9.87 -2.41 -13.20
N LYS A 123 10.98 -3.12 -13.08
CA LYS A 123 12.05 -3.22 -14.08
C LYS A 123 11.51 -3.89 -15.36
N ILE A 124 11.67 -3.23 -16.50
CA ILE A 124 11.35 -3.78 -17.83
C ILE A 124 12.64 -4.23 -18.52
N THR A 125 13.65 -3.37 -18.53
CA THR A 125 15.04 -3.63 -18.96
C THR A 125 16.01 -3.08 -17.92
N ASP A 126 17.33 -3.15 -18.16
CA ASP A 126 18.32 -2.58 -17.24
C ASP A 126 18.24 -1.05 -17.11
N ASN A 127 17.68 -0.38 -18.12
CA ASN A 127 17.56 1.09 -18.16
C ASN A 127 16.12 1.59 -18.29
N LEU A 128 15.13 0.71 -18.45
CA LEU A 128 13.71 1.07 -18.58
C LEU A 128 12.87 0.42 -17.48
N GLY A 129 12.05 1.21 -16.81
CA GLY A 129 11.06 0.72 -15.86
C GLY A 129 9.81 1.58 -15.83
N ALA A 130 8.83 1.15 -15.04
CA ALA A 130 7.54 1.82 -14.97
C ALA A 130 6.90 1.78 -13.58
N LEU A 131 6.01 2.73 -13.35
CA LEU A 131 5.04 2.78 -12.25
C LEU A 131 3.71 3.22 -12.84
N ALA A 132 2.64 2.51 -12.54
CA ALA A 132 1.28 2.90 -12.85
C ALA A 132 0.39 2.58 -11.65
N GLN A 133 -0.42 3.54 -11.25
CA GLN A 133 -1.42 3.38 -10.21
C GLN A 133 -2.81 3.68 -10.78
N ILE A 134 -3.75 2.81 -10.47
CA ILE A 134 -5.17 3.00 -10.78
C ILE A 134 -5.96 2.83 -9.49
N THR A 135 -6.74 3.82 -9.10
CA THR A 135 -7.55 3.78 -7.89
C THR A 135 -9.03 3.77 -8.22
N TYR A 136 -9.79 2.91 -7.54
CA TYR A 136 -11.24 2.87 -7.58
C TYR A 136 -11.80 3.50 -6.30
N ASP A 137 -12.62 4.53 -6.48
CA ASP A 137 -13.43 5.14 -5.43
C ASP A 137 -14.89 4.71 -5.63
N PRO A 138 -15.48 3.85 -4.78
CA PRO A 138 -16.87 3.43 -4.86
C PRO A 138 -17.88 4.55 -4.57
N TYR A 139 -17.41 5.71 -4.09
CA TYR A 139 -18.22 6.85 -3.66
C TYR A 139 -17.89 8.14 -4.42
N ALA A 140 -17.25 8.03 -5.59
CA ALA A 140 -16.73 9.16 -6.37
C ALA A 140 -17.78 10.26 -6.67
N THR A 141 -19.02 9.88 -6.96
CA THR A 141 -20.12 10.85 -7.16
C THR A 141 -21.42 10.36 -6.53
N GLN A 142 -22.27 11.29 -6.12
CA GLN A 142 -23.62 11.01 -5.64
C GLN A 142 -24.66 11.54 -6.64
N GLY A 143 -25.55 10.66 -7.08
CA GLY A 143 -26.65 11.00 -7.97
C GLY A 143 -27.77 11.77 -7.25
N PRO A 144 -28.70 12.40 -8.00
CA PRO A 144 -29.86 13.10 -7.43
C PRO A 144 -30.80 12.19 -6.62
N ASP A 145 -30.73 10.88 -6.83
CA ASP A 145 -31.46 9.84 -6.09
C ASP A 145 -30.78 9.44 -4.77
N GLY A 146 -29.67 10.08 -4.42
CA GLY A 146 -28.88 9.79 -3.22
C GLY A 146 -28.01 8.54 -3.33
N ARG A 147 -27.90 7.91 -4.51
CA ARG A 147 -27.05 6.73 -4.71
C ARG A 147 -25.63 7.16 -5.09
N PHE A 148 -24.65 6.39 -4.60
CA PHE A 148 -23.25 6.61 -4.98
C PHE A 148 -22.90 5.82 -6.23
N HIS A 149 -22.11 6.45 -7.08
CA HIS A 149 -21.53 5.85 -8.28
C HIS A 149 -20.02 5.88 -8.14
N GLY A 150 -19.41 4.70 -8.29
CA GLY A 150 -17.97 4.56 -8.23
C GLY A 150 -17.29 4.96 -9.54
N HIS A 151 -16.03 5.36 -9.45
CA HIS A 151 -15.21 5.71 -10.61
C HIS A 151 -13.76 5.27 -10.41
N SER A 152 -13.08 4.93 -11.51
CA SER A 152 -11.66 4.58 -11.50
C SER A 152 -10.83 5.71 -12.09
N HIS A 153 -9.72 6.03 -11.44
CA HIS A 153 -8.80 7.08 -11.85
C HIS A 153 -7.42 6.49 -12.13
N ALA A 154 -6.81 6.92 -13.23
CA ALA A 154 -5.40 6.70 -13.50
C ALA A 154 -4.61 7.77 -12.76
N ASP A 155 -4.13 7.47 -11.56
CA ASP A 155 -3.55 8.46 -10.66
C ASP A 155 -2.19 8.94 -11.19
N ASN A 156 -1.17 8.10 -11.03
CA ASN A 156 0.20 8.37 -11.44
C ASN A 156 0.68 7.23 -12.34
N MET A 157 1.00 7.56 -13.58
CA MET A 157 1.65 6.69 -14.55
C MET A 157 2.97 7.34 -14.98
N ASP A 158 4.07 6.62 -14.85
CA ASP A 158 5.41 7.02 -15.25
C ASP A 158 6.13 5.83 -15.90
N VAL A 159 6.53 5.98 -17.15
CA VAL A 159 7.48 5.09 -17.81
C VAL A 159 8.77 5.87 -17.98
N ARG A 160 9.87 5.31 -17.45
CA ARG A 160 11.12 6.03 -17.34
C ARG A 160 12.27 5.23 -17.89
N TYR A 161 12.98 5.85 -18.83
CA TYR A 161 14.30 5.41 -19.25
C TYR A 161 15.36 6.25 -18.54
N ALA A 162 16.36 5.61 -17.94
CA ALA A 162 17.48 6.30 -17.33
C ALA A 162 18.78 5.49 -17.44
N ASP A 163 19.87 6.20 -17.61
CA ASP A 163 21.23 5.66 -17.55
C ASP A 163 22.06 6.46 -16.52
N ARG A 164 23.00 5.79 -15.87
CA ARG A 164 23.81 6.35 -14.78
C ARG A 164 25.29 6.11 -15.05
N PHE A 165 26.01 7.20 -15.23
CA PHE A 165 27.44 7.23 -15.49
C PHE A 165 28.19 7.65 -14.22
N ILE A 166 28.94 6.73 -13.64
CA ILE A 166 29.70 6.96 -12.40
C ILE A 166 31.19 7.00 -12.73
N SER A 167 31.89 8.01 -12.23
CA SER A 167 33.35 8.13 -12.22
C SER A 167 33.85 8.51 -10.82
N PRO A 168 35.16 8.51 -10.55
CA PRO A 168 35.69 8.88 -9.23
C PRO A 168 35.30 10.28 -8.74
N SER A 169 34.93 11.19 -9.65
CA SER A 169 34.60 12.58 -9.33
C SER A 169 33.20 13.02 -9.80
N ARG A 170 32.42 12.15 -10.45
CA ARG A 170 31.12 12.50 -11.04
C ARG A 170 30.13 11.35 -10.95
N ASP A 171 28.88 11.70 -10.74
CA ASP A 171 27.74 10.79 -10.80
C ASP A 171 26.65 11.49 -11.62
N LEU A 172 26.47 11.05 -12.86
CA LEU A 172 25.54 11.67 -13.81
C LEU A 172 24.44 10.68 -14.14
N ILE A 173 23.20 11.10 -13.93
CA ILE A 173 22.00 10.37 -14.37
C ILE A 173 21.35 11.18 -15.49
N VAL A 174 21.09 10.53 -16.62
CA VAL A 174 20.38 11.11 -17.76
C VAL A 174 19.26 10.18 -18.19
N GLY A 175 18.14 10.75 -18.59
CA GLY A 175 16.96 9.96 -18.90
C GLY A 175 15.79 10.78 -19.43
N VAL A 176 14.74 10.05 -19.76
CA VAL A 176 13.46 10.59 -20.21
C VAL A 176 12.33 9.90 -19.46
N SER A 177 11.30 10.66 -19.09
CA SER A 177 10.09 10.15 -18.45
C SER A 177 8.88 10.52 -19.30
N PHE A 178 8.02 9.54 -19.51
CA PHE A 178 6.71 9.70 -20.11
C PHE A 178 5.67 9.44 -19.03
N ASN A 179 4.90 10.47 -18.68
CA ASN A 179 3.96 10.40 -17.58
C ASN A 179 2.65 11.15 -17.88
N ASN A 180 1.57 10.76 -17.20
CA ASN A 180 0.27 11.44 -17.26
C ASN A 180 0.16 12.61 -16.25
N ASN A 181 1.15 12.77 -15.39
CA ASN A 181 1.20 13.81 -14.35
C ASN A 181 2.64 14.34 -14.25
N PRO A 182 2.95 15.53 -14.81
CA PRO A 182 4.32 16.05 -14.87
C PRO A 182 5.03 16.09 -13.51
N SER A 183 4.28 16.36 -12.44
CA SER A 183 4.83 16.41 -11.08
C SER A 183 5.20 15.04 -10.50
N VAL A 184 4.78 13.92 -11.13
CA VAL A 184 5.22 12.57 -10.74
C VAL A 184 6.72 12.43 -10.87
N SER A 185 7.36 13.21 -11.75
CA SER A 185 8.78 13.10 -12.01
C SER A 185 9.65 13.61 -10.85
N ASP A 186 9.14 14.53 -10.04
CA ASP A 186 9.85 15.11 -8.89
C ASP A 186 10.19 14.02 -7.85
N PRO A 187 11.47 13.75 -7.58
CA PRO A 187 11.86 12.76 -6.58
C PRO A 187 11.83 13.32 -5.14
N TRP A 188 11.74 14.62 -4.94
CA TRP A 188 11.66 15.23 -3.60
C TRP A 188 10.23 15.38 -3.08
N ASN A 189 9.22 14.96 -3.85
CA ASN A 189 7.80 15.04 -3.48
C ASN A 189 7.36 16.44 -3.01
N THR A 190 8.00 17.48 -3.56
CA THR A 190 7.69 18.89 -3.31
C THR A 190 6.58 19.42 -4.20
N ALA A 191 6.21 18.67 -5.24
CA ALA A 191 5.16 18.99 -6.18
C ALA A 191 3.87 18.17 -5.98
N ALA A 192 2.78 18.62 -6.60
CA ALA A 192 1.41 18.19 -6.32
C ALA A 192 1.13 16.67 -6.38
N ALA A 193 1.79 15.92 -7.28
CA ALA A 193 1.57 14.47 -7.46
C ALA A 193 1.69 13.63 -6.18
N TRP A 194 2.43 14.10 -5.18
CA TRP A 194 2.74 13.34 -3.97
C TRP A 194 2.26 14.03 -2.68
N MET A 195 1.79 15.28 -2.76
CA MET A 195 1.36 16.05 -1.60
C MET A 195 0.01 15.58 -1.03
N GLN A 196 -0.80 14.90 -1.83
CA GLN A 196 -2.15 14.51 -1.46
C GLN A 196 -2.36 12.98 -1.53
N TYR A 197 -1.36 12.20 -1.12
CA TYR A 197 -1.54 10.76 -0.91
C TYR A 197 -2.11 10.48 0.48
N VAL A 198 -3.22 11.11 0.81
CA VAL A 198 -4.07 10.62 1.90
C VAL A 198 -5.21 9.93 1.16
N PRO A 199 -5.41 8.61 1.33
CA PRO A 199 -6.64 7.96 0.89
C PRO A 199 -7.78 8.71 1.56
N VAL A 200 -8.39 9.64 0.83
CA VAL A 200 -9.44 10.50 1.37
C VAL A 200 -10.59 9.59 1.74
N PRO A 201 -11.05 9.61 3.00
CA PRO A 201 -12.25 8.90 3.37
C PRO A 201 -13.44 9.64 2.74
N THR A 202 -13.84 9.27 1.52
CA THR A 202 -15.12 9.70 0.96
C THR A 202 -16.17 8.62 1.28
N PRO A 203 -17.42 8.96 1.65
CA PRO A 203 -18.03 10.23 2.02
C PRO A 203 -18.34 10.22 3.55
N THR A 204 -17.93 11.16 4.39
CA THR A 204 -18.36 12.55 4.41
C THR A 204 -17.53 13.33 5.45
N SER A 205 -16.66 14.27 5.04
CA SER A 205 -16.34 15.47 5.84
C SER A 205 -15.77 16.66 5.05
N SER A 206 -15.93 16.70 3.72
CA SER A 206 -15.61 17.89 2.93
C SER A 206 -16.71 18.15 1.91
N ARG A 207 -17.52 19.18 2.18
CA ARG A 207 -17.87 20.11 1.12
C ARG A 207 -16.65 21.00 0.88
#